data_AF-A0AAD4R8X7-F1
#
_entry.id   AF-A0AAD4R8X7-F1
#
_cell.length_a   1.000
_cell.length_b   1.000
_cell.length_c   1.000
_cell.angle_alpha   90.00
_cell.angle_beta   90.00
_cell.angle_gamma   90.00
#
_symmetry.space_group_name_H-M   'P 1'
#
loop_
_entity.id
_entity.type
_entity.pdbx_description
1 polymer ?
#
loop_
_entity_poly.entity_id
_entity_poly.type
_entity_poly.pdbx_seq_one_letter_code
_entity_poly.pdbx_strand_id
1 'polypeptide(L)'
;MPPPDTSETFEDEPTSSTVMAITVQEPVPKLFNAERFSSWNTLVRTAMTAMRFLKHRVNIDANSALMQKRKWLSITSEGPFTAEDYKLATLILLQLHQQEKSISDHETANLKFFKDEDGLIRLRSRMGNADWTEDSIHPILLWKDTHLETLSQTQKDPYFTEHEIYWKFIPELAPWFGSTYERLVAIAKDAFRKTVGKNVLTFDELQTFVSEVEASMNHRPLTYVTTDADGILPLRPIDFIQPNK
;
A
#
# COMPACT_ATOMS: atom_id res chain seq x y z
N MET A 1 -32.47 -21.27 86.86
CA MET A 1 -31.55 -21.97 85.94
C MET A 1 -32.29 -22.27 84.64
N PRO A 2 -32.03 -21.50 83.57
CA PRO A 2 -32.40 -21.84 82.19
C PRO A 2 -31.20 -22.46 81.42
N PRO A 3 -31.43 -23.05 80.23
CA PRO A 3 -30.58 -24.07 79.56
C PRO A 3 -29.55 -23.47 78.55
N PRO A 4 -28.67 -24.29 77.91
CA PRO A 4 -27.39 -23.85 77.36
C PRO A 4 -27.47 -23.22 75.96
N ASP A 5 -26.47 -22.38 75.69
CA ASP A 5 -26.23 -21.58 74.50
C ASP A 5 -25.89 -22.46 73.28
N THR A 6 -26.69 -22.43 72.22
CA THR A 6 -26.38 -23.05 70.93
C THR A 6 -25.56 -22.07 70.10
N SER A 7 -24.24 -22.26 70.06
CA SER A 7 -23.38 -21.68 69.02
C SER A 7 -23.20 -22.69 67.90
N GLU A 8 -23.93 -22.49 66.79
CA GLU A 8 -23.64 -23.16 65.53
C GLU A 8 -22.33 -22.59 64.96
N THR A 9 -21.29 -23.41 64.94
CA THR A 9 -20.04 -23.13 64.23
C THR A 9 -20.25 -23.37 62.74
N PHE A 10 -20.36 -22.30 61.95
CA PHE A 10 -20.18 -22.36 60.50
C PHE A 10 -18.68 -22.33 60.19
N GLU A 11 -18.13 -23.47 59.77
CA GLU A 11 -16.80 -23.56 59.18
C GLU A 11 -16.86 -23.04 57.74
N ASP A 12 -16.45 -21.79 57.52
CA ASP A 12 -16.24 -21.25 56.18
C ASP A 12 -14.93 -21.81 55.61
N GLU A 13 -15.02 -22.77 54.70
CA GLU A 13 -13.87 -23.17 53.88
C GLU A 13 -13.40 -22.00 53.00
N PRO A 14 -12.09 -21.69 52.96
CA PRO A 14 -11.59 -20.64 52.09
C PRO A 14 -11.66 -21.10 50.63
N THR A 15 -12.67 -20.63 49.91
CA THR A 15 -12.74 -20.77 48.45
C THR A 15 -11.49 -20.12 47.83
N SER A 16 -10.58 -20.96 47.34
CA SER A 16 -9.39 -20.55 46.60
C SER A 16 -9.84 -19.94 45.26
N SER A 17 -10.05 -18.62 45.25
CA SER A 17 -10.24 -17.88 44.01
C SER A 17 -8.87 -17.67 43.37
N THR A 18 -8.61 -18.38 42.29
CA THR A 18 -7.46 -18.12 41.42
C THR A 18 -7.70 -16.77 40.74
N VAL A 19 -7.12 -15.70 41.27
CA VAL A 19 -7.14 -14.39 40.62
C VAL A 19 -6.22 -14.46 39.41
N MET A 20 -6.79 -14.58 38.21
CA MET A 20 -6.07 -14.32 36.97
C MET A 20 -5.72 -12.82 36.95
N ALA A 21 -4.46 -12.50 37.19
CA ALA A 21 -3.92 -11.19 36.86
C ALA A 21 -3.92 -11.05 35.34
N ILE A 22 -4.97 -10.44 34.79
CA ILE A 22 -4.96 -9.95 33.42
C ILE A 22 -3.98 -8.78 33.41
N THR A 23 -2.73 -9.05 33.06
CA THR A 23 -1.81 -7.99 32.66
C THR A 23 -2.38 -7.36 31.40
N VAL A 24 -3.11 -6.26 31.57
CA VAL A 24 -3.39 -5.32 30.49
C VAL A 24 -2.02 -4.88 29.99
N GLN A 25 -1.60 -5.41 28.83
CA GLN A 25 -0.41 -4.89 28.17
C GLN A 25 -0.71 -3.44 27.85
N GLU A 26 -0.10 -2.52 28.61
CA GLU A 26 -0.08 -1.12 28.21
C GLU A 26 0.48 -1.07 26.78
N PRO A 27 -0.17 -0.36 25.85
CA PRO A 27 0.34 -0.27 24.49
C PRO A 27 1.75 0.30 24.57
N VAL A 28 2.72 -0.47 24.07
CA VAL A 28 4.14 -0.07 24.05
C VAL A 28 4.19 1.37 23.52
N PRO A 29 4.80 2.31 24.26
CA PRO A 29 4.82 3.71 23.84
C PRO A 29 5.45 3.79 22.44
N LYS A 30 4.64 4.22 21.46
CA LYS A 30 5.08 4.34 20.07
C LYS A 30 6.23 5.33 20.01
N LEU A 31 7.40 4.88 19.53
CA LEU A 31 8.59 5.72 19.40
C LEU A 31 8.34 6.96 18.53
N PHE A 32 7.46 6.83 17.53
CA PHE A 32 6.95 7.91 16.71
C PHE A 32 5.43 7.83 16.66
N ASN A 33 4.73 8.90 17.04
CA ASN A 33 3.29 9.00 16.81
C ASN A 33 3.04 9.66 15.44
N ALA A 34 2.66 8.85 14.46
CA ALA A 34 2.37 9.29 13.10
C ALA A 34 1.24 10.34 13.04
N GLU A 35 0.26 10.27 13.94
CA GLU A 35 -0.94 11.15 13.97
C GLU A 35 -0.59 12.64 14.13
N ARG A 36 0.60 12.94 14.66
CA ARG A 36 1.05 14.33 14.86
C ARG A 36 1.55 14.99 13.58
N PHE A 37 1.63 14.25 12.48
CA PHE A 37 2.21 14.71 11.23
C PHE A 37 1.16 14.80 10.14
N SER A 38 1.27 15.83 9.30
CA SER A 38 0.38 16.07 8.15
C SER A 38 0.96 15.56 6.82
N SER A 39 2.26 15.27 6.76
CA SER A 39 2.91 14.73 5.56
C SER A 39 3.91 13.63 5.90
N TRP A 40 4.02 12.64 5.01
CA TRP A 40 5.04 11.59 5.09
C TRP A 40 6.46 12.16 5.12
N ASN A 41 6.75 13.14 4.27
CA ASN A 41 8.07 13.76 4.20
C ASN A 41 8.46 14.47 5.50
N THR A 42 7.50 15.12 6.18
CA THR A 42 7.75 15.73 7.49
C THR A 42 8.07 14.67 8.53
N LEU A 43 7.32 13.56 8.56
CA LEU A 43 7.57 12.44 9.47
C LEU A 43 8.94 11.78 9.22
N VAL A 44 9.31 11.53 7.97
CA VAL A 44 10.62 10.94 7.63
C VAL A 44 11.75 11.86 8.05
N ARG A 45 11.61 13.18 7.83
CA ARG A 45 12.60 14.17 8.27
C ARG A 45 12.75 14.23 9.79
N THR A 46 11.65 14.19 10.54
CA THR A 46 11.72 14.17 12.01
C THR A 46 12.28 12.87 12.55
N ALA A 47 12.02 11.74 11.90
CA ALA A 47 12.65 10.47 12.23
C ALA A 47 14.17 10.53 12.00
N MET A 48 14.63 11.02 10.85
CA MET A 48 16.06 11.20 10.57
C MET A 48 16.76 12.12 11.58
N THR A 49 16.14 13.25 11.95
CA THR A 49 16.74 14.15 12.95
C THR A 49 16.78 13.51 14.34
N ALA A 50 15.72 12.80 14.73
CA ALA A 50 15.69 12.04 15.99
C ALA A 50 16.77 10.94 16.02
N MET A 51 16.95 10.22 14.91
CA MET A 51 17.98 9.18 14.79
C MET A 51 19.39 9.76 14.82
N ARG A 52 19.63 10.88 14.14
CA ARG A 52 20.91 11.60 14.21
C ARG A 52 21.18 12.08 15.64
N PHE A 53 20.17 12.61 16.32
CA PHE A 53 20.28 13.00 17.73
C PHE A 53 20.64 11.79 18.61
N LEU A 54 19.94 10.66 18.44
CA LEU A 54 20.25 9.43 19.17
C LEU A 54 21.67 8.96 18.89
N LYS A 55 22.12 8.95 17.63
CA LYS A 55 23.50 8.59 17.26
C LYS A 55 24.55 9.44 18.00
N HIS A 56 24.28 10.74 18.17
CA HIS A 56 25.15 11.65 18.94
C HIS A 56 25.10 11.42 20.46
N ARG A 57 24.06 10.74 20.97
CA ARG A 57 23.87 10.47 22.40
C ARG A 57 24.28 9.08 22.83
N VAL A 58 24.26 8.10 21.94
CA VAL A 58 24.73 6.76 22.27
C VAL A 58 26.24 6.70 22.00
N ASN A 59 27.03 6.69 23.08
CA ASN A 59 28.48 6.49 23.04
C ASN A 59 28.77 5.02 22.68
N ILE A 60 28.71 4.71 21.39
CA ILE A 60 28.95 3.36 20.87
C ILE A 60 30.33 3.36 20.25
N ASP A 61 31.24 2.56 20.83
CA ASP A 61 32.53 2.27 20.20
C ASP A 61 32.26 1.75 18.78
N ALA A 62 32.91 2.37 17.78
CA ALA A 62 32.73 2.05 16.36
C ALA A 62 32.99 0.56 16.02
N ASN A 63 33.67 -0.17 16.92
CA ASN A 63 33.99 -1.60 16.81
C ASN A 63 33.05 -2.54 17.60
N SER A 64 31.98 -2.03 18.21
CA SER A 64 31.05 -2.88 18.97
C SER A 64 30.15 -3.72 18.04
N ALA A 65 29.92 -4.98 18.39
CA ALA A 65 28.97 -5.87 17.69
C ALA A 65 27.54 -5.28 17.61
N LEU A 66 27.22 -4.30 18.46
CA LEU A 66 25.98 -3.53 18.42
C LEU A 66 25.86 -2.65 17.16
N MET A 67 26.96 -2.14 16.62
CA MET A 67 26.97 -1.36 15.37
C MET A 67 26.59 -2.23 14.18
N GLN A 68 27.11 -3.46 14.12
CA GLN A 68 26.79 -4.43 13.07
C GLN A 68 25.33 -4.91 13.13
N LYS A 69 24.74 -4.95 14.33
CA LYS A 69 23.37 -5.46 14.54
C LYS A 69 22.28 -4.44 14.25
N ARG A 70 22.59 -3.14 14.26
CA ARG A 70 21.60 -2.06 14.16
C ARG A 70 21.88 -1.17 12.95
N LYS A 71 21.24 -1.50 11.82
CA LYS A 71 21.30 -0.74 10.55
C LYS A 71 21.11 0.77 10.77
N TRP A 72 20.25 1.18 11.70
CA TRP A 72 19.95 2.59 11.98
C TRP A 72 21.09 3.49 12.44
N LEU A 73 22.18 2.88 12.92
CA LEU A 73 23.34 3.60 13.40
C LEU A 73 24.25 4.12 12.27
N SER A 74 24.01 3.69 11.02
CA SER A 74 24.75 4.17 9.85
C SER A 74 24.34 5.56 9.36
N ILE A 75 23.30 6.17 9.95
CA ILE A 75 22.81 7.51 9.55
C ILE A 75 23.93 8.56 9.58
N THR A 76 23.96 9.48 8.62
CA THR A 76 24.98 10.54 8.54
C THR A 76 24.98 11.39 9.81
N SER A 77 26.15 11.52 10.46
CA SER A 77 26.32 12.25 11.73
C SER A 77 26.32 13.77 11.55
N GLU A 78 26.92 14.26 10.47
CA GLU A 78 27.08 15.69 10.19
C GLU A 78 26.73 16.03 8.74
N GLY A 79 26.31 17.27 8.47
CA GLY A 79 25.97 17.74 7.13
C GLY A 79 24.54 17.40 6.66
N PRO A 80 24.25 17.59 5.36
CA PRO A 80 22.92 17.34 4.80
C PRO A 80 22.58 15.84 4.82
N PHE A 81 21.29 15.52 4.92
CA PHE A 81 20.82 14.13 4.86
C PHE A 81 20.97 13.56 3.45
N THR A 82 21.48 12.33 3.36
CA THR A 82 21.67 11.61 2.09
C THR A 82 20.42 10.81 1.71
N ALA A 83 20.32 10.37 0.45
CA ALA A 83 19.23 9.48 0.02
C ALA A 83 19.19 8.16 0.82
N GLU A 84 20.36 7.67 1.26
CA GLU A 84 20.47 6.49 2.12
C GLU A 84 19.86 6.74 3.50
N ASP A 85 20.07 7.92 4.09
CA ASP A 85 19.44 8.30 5.37
C ASP A 85 17.91 8.30 5.26
N TYR A 86 17.38 8.80 4.14
CA TYR A 86 15.95 8.75 3.85
C TYR A 86 15.45 7.31 3.77
N LYS A 87 16.12 6.46 2.97
CA LYS A 87 15.75 5.03 2.83
C LYS A 87 15.75 4.34 4.19
N LEU A 88 16.76 4.61 5.01
CA LEU A 88 16.89 4.05 6.34
C LEU A 88 15.74 4.49 7.26
N ALA A 89 15.48 5.79 7.35
CA ALA A 89 14.40 6.30 8.19
C ALA A 89 13.03 5.77 7.74
N THR A 90 12.79 5.67 6.44
CA THR A 90 11.55 5.06 5.91
C THR A 90 11.43 3.59 6.32
N LEU A 91 12.50 2.82 6.22
CA LEU A 91 12.53 1.41 6.60
C LEU A 91 12.18 1.22 8.08
N ILE A 92 12.75 2.02 8.99
CA ILE A 92 12.46 1.92 10.43
C ILE A 92 11.01 2.29 10.73
N LEU A 93 10.50 3.37 10.13
CA LEU A 93 9.10 3.77 10.33
C LEU A 93 8.15 2.67 9.88
N LEU A 94 8.44 2.01 8.75
CA LEU A 94 7.68 0.88 8.25
C LEU A 94 7.80 -0.36 9.15
N GLN A 95 8.98 -0.64 9.70
CA GLN A 95 9.16 -1.73 10.65
C GLN A 95 8.38 -1.50 11.95
N LEU A 96 8.45 -0.29 12.51
CA LEU A 96 7.72 0.09 13.71
C LEU A 96 6.21 -0.03 13.49
N HIS A 97 5.74 0.47 12.35
CA HIS A 97 4.36 0.31 11.91
C HIS A 97 3.93 -1.15 11.87
N GLN A 98 4.74 -2.02 11.24
CA GLN A 98 4.43 -3.44 11.13
C GLN A 98 4.43 -4.18 12.47
N GLN A 99 5.18 -3.69 13.47
CA GLN A 99 5.20 -4.23 14.83
C GLN A 99 3.94 -3.89 15.65
N GLU A 100 3.14 -2.89 15.25
CA GLU A 100 1.96 -2.47 16.02
C GLU A 100 0.83 -3.50 16.05
N LYS A 101 0.73 -4.33 15.02
CA LYS A 101 -0.29 -5.38 14.90
C LYS A 101 0.40 -6.71 14.58
N SER A 102 0.00 -7.78 15.27
CA SER A 102 0.43 -9.14 14.91
C SER A 102 -0.50 -9.69 13.84
N ILE A 103 0.06 -10.32 12.80
CA ILE A 103 -0.73 -11.09 11.82
C ILE A 103 -1.25 -12.35 12.51
N SER A 104 -2.53 -12.69 12.30
CA SER A 104 -3.09 -13.96 12.74
C SER A 104 -2.67 -15.11 11.80
N ASP A 105 -2.45 -16.31 12.33
CA ASP A 105 -2.04 -17.49 11.56
C ASP A 105 -3.02 -17.86 10.42
N HIS A 106 -4.28 -17.43 10.52
CA HIS A 106 -5.27 -17.62 9.46
C HIS A 106 -5.10 -16.63 8.29
N GLU A 107 -4.59 -15.42 8.55
CA GLU A 107 -4.37 -14.40 7.51
C GLU A 107 -3.14 -14.72 6.67
N THR A 108 -2.11 -15.34 7.27
CA THR A 108 -0.90 -15.82 6.57
C THR A 108 -1.17 -17.01 5.65
N ALA A 109 -2.22 -17.80 5.89
CA ALA A 109 -2.56 -18.95 5.05
C ALA A 109 -3.15 -18.53 3.68
N ASN A 110 -3.93 -17.44 3.64
CA ASN A 110 -4.57 -16.96 2.42
C ASN A 110 -3.72 -15.97 1.63
N LEU A 111 -2.93 -15.14 2.33
CA LEU A 111 -2.09 -14.12 1.74
C LEU A 111 -0.65 -14.61 1.77
N LYS A 112 -0.02 -14.69 0.59
CA LYS A 112 1.37 -15.17 0.42
C LYS A 112 2.38 -14.15 0.96
N PHE A 113 2.32 -13.87 2.27
CA PHE A 113 3.23 -12.96 2.94
C PHE A 113 4.60 -13.62 3.13
N PHE A 114 5.64 -12.79 3.07
CA PHE A 114 6.98 -13.20 3.45
C PHE A 114 7.71 -12.01 4.09
N LYS A 115 8.75 -12.30 4.88
CA LYS A 115 9.65 -11.28 5.40
C LYS A 115 10.85 -11.14 4.48
N ASP A 116 11.17 -9.91 4.15
CA ASP A 116 12.32 -9.53 3.34
C ASP A 116 13.63 -9.54 4.17
N GLU A 117 14.78 -9.35 3.52
CA GLU A 117 16.11 -9.20 4.15
C GLU A 117 16.16 -8.04 5.15
N ASP A 118 15.35 -7.01 4.89
CA ASP A 118 15.15 -5.87 5.78
C ASP A 118 14.13 -6.14 6.89
N GLY A 119 13.59 -7.35 7.00
CA GLY A 119 12.63 -7.73 8.05
C GLY A 119 11.23 -7.14 7.88
N LEU A 120 10.96 -6.46 6.77
CA LEU A 120 9.65 -5.96 6.40
C LEU A 120 8.78 -7.10 5.87
N ILE A 121 7.50 -7.07 6.23
CA ILE A 121 6.49 -7.97 5.73
C ILE A 121 6.02 -7.46 4.37
N ARG A 122 6.15 -8.30 3.34
CA ARG A 122 5.74 -8.02 1.96
C ARG A 122 4.75 -9.06 1.46
N LEU A 123 3.97 -8.68 0.46
CA LEU A 123 3.07 -9.57 -0.25
C LEU A 123 3.76 -10.13 -1.50
N ARG A 124 3.71 -11.45 -1.70
CA ARG A 124 4.18 -12.05 -2.95
C ARG A 124 3.23 -11.71 -4.09
N SER A 125 3.76 -11.08 -5.14
CA SER A 125 2.99 -10.68 -6.32
C SER A 125 2.89 -11.80 -7.35
N ARG A 126 1.93 -11.66 -8.29
CA ARG A 126 1.81 -12.51 -9.48
C ARG A 126 2.89 -12.23 -10.52
N MET A 127 3.64 -11.13 -10.37
CA MET A 127 4.75 -10.73 -11.25
C MET A 127 6.10 -11.34 -10.85
N GLY A 128 6.13 -12.41 -10.05
CA GLY A 128 7.37 -12.99 -9.52
C GLY A 128 8.38 -13.51 -10.57
N ASN A 129 7.99 -13.62 -11.84
CA ASN A 129 8.87 -14.01 -12.95
C ASN A 129 9.29 -12.82 -13.82
N ALA A 130 8.97 -11.57 -13.44
CA ALA A 130 9.37 -10.39 -14.19
C ALA A 130 10.81 -9.98 -13.82
N ASP A 131 11.59 -9.51 -14.80
CA ASP A 131 12.95 -8.97 -14.59
C ASP A 131 12.91 -7.57 -13.95
N TRP A 132 12.33 -7.48 -12.75
CA TRP A 132 12.17 -6.23 -11.99
C TRP A 132 12.82 -6.40 -10.61
N THR A 133 13.09 -5.27 -9.94
CA THR A 133 13.62 -5.30 -8.57
C THR A 133 12.57 -5.82 -7.60
N GLU A 134 12.99 -6.53 -6.55
CA GLU A 134 12.08 -7.10 -5.55
C GLU A 134 11.18 -6.03 -4.89
N ASP A 135 11.70 -4.82 -4.68
CA ASP A 135 10.94 -3.67 -4.19
C ASP A 135 9.76 -3.29 -5.10
N SER A 136 9.93 -3.46 -6.42
CA SER A 136 8.92 -3.14 -7.43
C SER A 136 7.90 -4.28 -7.60
N ILE A 137 8.33 -5.52 -7.34
CA ILE A 137 7.50 -6.71 -7.51
C ILE A 137 6.68 -6.98 -6.25
N HIS A 138 7.25 -6.81 -5.06
CA HIS A 138 6.68 -7.24 -3.80
C HIS A 138 6.25 -6.03 -2.94
N PRO A 139 4.97 -5.64 -3.02
CA PRO A 139 4.48 -4.51 -2.24
C PRO A 139 4.60 -4.78 -0.74
N ILE A 140 4.93 -3.72 0.01
CA ILE A 140 5.08 -3.74 1.46
C ILE A 140 3.69 -3.70 2.10
N LEU A 141 3.48 -4.55 3.11
CA LEU A 141 2.23 -4.55 3.86
C LEU A 141 2.13 -3.29 4.72
N LEU A 142 1.06 -2.52 4.53
CA LEU A 142 0.66 -1.44 5.42
C LEU A 142 -0.64 -1.82 6.11
N TRP A 143 -0.68 -1.70 7.44
CA TRP A 143 -1.91 -1.90 8.19
C TRP A 143 -2.95 -0.84 7.87
N LYS A 144 -4.14 -1.33 7.56
CA LYS A 144 -5.34 -0.49 7.44
C LYS A 144 -5.64 0.23 8.75
N ASP A 145 -6.24 1.41 8.61
CA ASP A 145 -6.71 2.27 9.72
C ASP A 145 -5.58 2.91 10.52
N THR A 146 -4.39 3.03 9.92
CA THR A 146 -3.28 3.77 10.52
C THR A 146 -3.06 5.08 9.80
N HIS A 147 -2.70 6.12 10.55
CA HIS A 147 -2.44 7.44 9.97
C HIS A 147 -1.28 7.41 8.96
N LEU A 148 -0.37 6.43 9.04
CA LEU A 148 0.69 6.21 8.05
C LEU A 148 0.15 5.87 6.66
N GLU A 149 -0.95 5.11 6.59
CA GLU A 149 -1.65 4.84 5.33
C GLU A 149 -2.14 6.15 4.70
N THR A 150 -2.83 6.99 5.48
CA THR A 150 -3.31 8.31 5.05
C THR A 150 -2.17 9.20 4.57
N LEU A 151 -1.04 9.22 5.30
CA LEU A 151 0.13 10.00 4.92
C LEU A 151 0.78 9.51 3.62
N SER A 152 0.81 8.19 3.39
CA SER A 152 1.32 7.62 2.14
C SER A 152 0.43 7.97 0.94
N GLN A 153 -0.90 7.95 1.11
CA GLN A 153 -1.87 8.31 0.07
C GLN A 153 -1.91 9.82 -0.20
N THR A 154 -1.43 10.64 0.74
CA THR A 154 -1.34 12.10 0.59
C THR A 154 -0.20 12.52 -0.34
N GLN A 155 0.71 11.61 -0.69
CA GLN A 155 1.67 11.81 -1.79
C GLN A 155 0.97 11.66 -3.14
N LYS A 156 -0.07 12.48 -3.36
CA LYS A 156 -0.71 12.65 -4.66
C LYS A 156 0.23 13.47 -5.53
N ASP A 157 0.36 13.06 -6.79
CA ASP A 157 1.12 13.82 -7.77
C ASP A 157 0.61 15.27 -7.80
N PRO A 158 1.49 16.29 -7.69
CA PRO A 158 1.07 17.69 -7.82
C PRO A 158 0.29 17.94 -9.11
N TYR A 159 0.61 17.21 -10.19
CA TYR A 159 -0.12 17.28 -11.46
C TYR A 159 -1.61 16.96 -11.31
N PHE A 160 -1.96 15.91 -10.57
CA PHE A 160 -3.35 15.52 -10.38
C PHE A 160 -4.14 16.52 -9.53
N THR A 161 -3.45 17.18 -8.59
CA THR A 161 -4.10 18.19 -7.73
C THR A 161 -4.31 19.48 -8.50
N GLU A 162 -3.36 19.90 -9.32
CA GLU A 162 -3.47 21.07 -10.18
C GLU A 162 -4.61 20.94 -11.21
N HIS A 163 -4.82 19.75 -11.76
CA HIS A 163 -5.84 19.49 -12.79
C HIS A 163 -7.16 18.94 -12.23
N GLU A 164 -7.35 18.95 -10.91
CA GLU A 164 -8.54 18.40 -10.23
C GLU A 164 -8.86 16.93 -10.64
N ILE A 165 -7.81 16.15 -10.93
CA ILE A 165 -7.92 14.74 -11.33
C ILE A 165 -7.95 13.87 -10.07
N TYR A 166 -9.06 13.18 -9.86
CA TYR A 166 -9.23 12.24 -8.75
C TYR A 166 -8.84 10.83 -9.16
N TRP A 167 -7.62 10.41 -8.82
CA TRP A 167 -7.22 9.01 -9.00
C TRP A 167 -7.93 8.10 -8.00
N LYS A 168 -8.61 7.07 -8.49
CA LYS A 168 -9.31 6.06 -7.68
C LYS A 168 -8.83 4.67 -8.07
N PHE A 169 -8.27 3.93 -7.13
CA PHE A 169 -7.92 2.54 -7.34
C PHE A 169 -9.16 1.65 -7.37
N ILE A 170 -9.06 0.55 -8.10
CA ILE A 170 -10.10 -0.47 -8.15
C ILE A 170 -10.17 -1.14 -6.79
N PRO A 171 -11.39 -1.33 -6.22
CA PRO A 171 -11.53 -2.01 -4.95
C PRO A 171 -10.95 -3.42 -4.99
N GLU A 172 -10.27 -3.81 -3.92
CA GLU A 172 -9.76 -5.17 -3.74
C GLU A 172 -10.92 -6.17 -3.83
N LEU A 173 -10.67 -7.33 -4.47
CA LEU A 173 -11.67 -8.39 -4.70
C LEU A 173 -12.84 -8.01 -5.63
N ALA A 174 -12.76 -6.89 -6.34
CA ALA A 174 -13.81 -6.44 -7.26
C ALA A 174 -13.35 -6.45 -8.74
N PRO A 175 -13.02 -7.64 -9.31
CA PRO A 175 -12.47 -7.73 -10.68
C PRO A 175 -13.43 -7.19 -11.74
N TRP A 176 -14.75 -7.19 -11.49
CA TRP A 176 -15.75 -6.68 -12.43
C TRP A 176 -15.65 -5.17 -12.67
N PHE A 177 -15.12 -4.39 -11.73
CA PHE A 177 -14.88 -2.96 -11.92
C PHE A 177 -13.91 -2.69 -13.08
N GLY A 178 -13.06 -3.68 -13.41
CA GLY A 178 -12.12 -3.58 -14.51
C GLY A 178 -12.58 -4.09 -15.87
N SER A 179 -13.73 -4.76 -15.90
CA SER A 179 -14.19 -5.50 -17.07
C SER A 179 -14.32 -4.64 -18.34
N THR A 180 -14.67 -3.36 -18.20
CA THR A 180 -14.86 -2.44 -19.35
C THR A 180 -13.54 -2.12 -20.04
N TYR A 181 -12.50 -1.74 -19.30
CA TYR A 181 -11.19 -1.46 -19.90
C TYR A 181 -10.50 -2.76 -20.36
N GLU A 182 -10.71 -3.88 -19.67
CA GLU A 182 -10.20 -5.18 -20.14
C GLU A 182 -10.78 -5.54 -21.51
N ARG A 183 -12.08 -5.30 -21.70
CA ARG A 183 -12.74 -5.51 -22.99
C ARG A 183 -12.24 -4.54 -24.06
N LEU A 184 -11.98 -3.28 -23.72
CA LEU A 184 -11.36 -2.31 -24.65
C LEU A 184 -9.97 -2.78 -25.08
N VAL A 185 -9.14 -3.23 -24.15
CA VAL A 185 -7.81 -3.78 -24.44
C VAL A 185 -7.90 -5.04 -25.31
N ALA A 186 -8.89 -5.91 -25.08
CA ALA A 186 -9.13 -7.08 -25.91
C ALA A 186 -9.49 -6.69 -27.35
N ILE A 187 -10.39 -5.72 -27.55
CA ILE A 187 -10.77 -5.21 -28.88
C ILE A 187 -9.54 -4.65 -29.61
N ALA A 188 -8.73 -3.82 -28.94
CA ALA A 188 -7.51 -3.28 -29.51
C ALA A 188 -6.55 -4.41 -29.92
N LYS A 189 -6.25 -5.36 -29.02
CA LYS A 189 -5.37 -6.51 -29.32
C LYS A 189 -5.89 -7.36 -30.47
N ASP A 190 -7.20 -7.54 -30.59
CA ASP A 190 -7.78 -8.29 -31.69
C ASP A 190 -7.67 -7.54 -33.01
N ALA A 191 -7.83 -6.22 -33.02
CA ALA A 191 -7.56 -5.38 -34.19
C ALA A 191 -6.09 -5.52 -34.63
N PHE A 192 -5.15 -5.46 -33.68
CA PHE A 192 -3.72 -5.70 -33.91
C PHE A 192 -3.45 -7.08 -34.53
N ARG A 193 -3.99 -8.14 -33.93
CA ARG A 193 -3.77 -9.52 -34.40
C ARG A 193 -4.31 -9.75 -35.81
N LYS A 194 -5.47 -9.18 -36.14
CA LYS A 194 -6.13 -9.37 -37.44
C LYS A 194 -5.45 -8.64 -38.59
N THR A 195 -4.85 -7.49 -38.31
CA THR A 195 -4.24 -6.60 -39.31
C THR A 195 -2.74 -6.87 -39.50
N VAL A 196 -2.00 -6.95 -38.39
CA VAL A 196 -0.54 -7.13 -38.40
C VAL A 196 -0.16 -8.61 -38.57
N GLY A 197 -0.98 -9.52 -38.01
CA GLY A 197 -0.75 -10.96 -38.11
C GLY A 197 0.58 -11.38 -37.48
N LYS A 198 1.52 -11.84 -38.31
CA LYS A 198 2.87 -12.29 -37.92
C LYS A 198 3.98 -11.28 -38.26
N ASN A 199 3.62 -10.11 -38.79
CA ASN A 199 4.60 -9.11 -39.21
C ASN A 199 5.20 -8.39 -38.00
N VAL A 200 6.47 -8.00 -38.13
CA VAL A 200 7.17 -7.15 -37.14
C VAL A 200 7.18 -5.74 -37.70
N LEU A 201 6.54 -4.81 -36.98
CA LEU A 201 6.46 -3.40 -37.37
C LEU A 201 7.66 -2.63 -36.81
N THR A 202 8.12 -1.64 -37.58
CA THR A 202 9.01 -0.58 -37.08
C THR A 202 8.26 0.35 -36.13
N PHE A 203 8.98 1.19 -35.39
CA PHE A 203 8.37 2.11 -34.42
C PHE A 203 7.36 3.08 -35.08
N ASP A 204 7.72 3.66 -36.23
CA ASP A 204 6.86 4.62 -36.94
C ASP A 204 5.59 3.94 -37.51
N GLU A 205 5.74 2.73 -38.02
CA GLU A 205 4.60 1.91 -38.47
C GLU A 205 3.70 1.53 -37.30
N LEU A 206 4.28 1.14 -36.17
CA LEU A 206 3.53 0.82 -34.96
C LEU A 206 2.76 2.04 -34.44
N GLN A 207 3.39 3.21 -34.38
CA GLN A 207 2.75 4.44 -33.93
C GLN A 207 1.56 4.80 -34.82
N THR A 208 1.75 4.76 -36.14
CA THR A 208 0.70 5.03 -37.11
C THR A 208 -0.45 4.04 -36.97
N PHE A 209 -0.12 2.76 -36.84
CA PHE A 209 -1.10 1.70 -36.69
C PHE A 209 -1.91 1.81 -35.38
N VAL A 210 -1.27 2.17 -34.26
CA VAL A 210 -1.97 2.47 -33.00
C VAL A 210 -2.99 3.59 -33.22
N SER A 211 -2.60 4.67 -33.89
CA SER A 211 -3.49 5.79 -34.19
C SER A 211 -4.68 5.38 -35.08
N GLU A 212 -4.48 4.48 -36.05
CA GLU A 212 -5.58 3.94 -36.87
C GLU A 212 -6.56 3.08 -36.05
N VAL A 213 -6.05 2.23 -35.17
CA VAL A 213 -6.88 1.41 -34.27
C VAL A 213 -7.66 2.31 -33.32
N GLU A 214 -7.02 3.32 -32.74
CA GLU A 214 -7.67 4.32 -31.89
C GLU A 214 -8.79 5.03 -32.65
N ALA A 215 -8.51 5.54 -33.86
CA ALA A 215 -9.50 6.20 -34.69
C ALA A 215 -10.68 5.28 -35.01
N SER A 216 -10.41 4.01 -35.36
CA SER A 216 -11.44 3.00 -35.65
C SER A 216 -12.33 2.74 -34.43
N MET A 217 -11.74 2.60 -33.24
CA MET A 217 -12.47 2.39 -31.99
C MET A 217 -13.32 3.62 -31.63
N ASN A 218 -12.78 4.83 -31.79
CA ASN A 218 -13.45 6.07 -31.45
C ASN A 218 -14.57 6.47 -32.41
N HIS A 219 -14.53 6.01 -33.67
CA HIS A 219 -15.58 6.25 -34.66
C HIS A 219 -16.62 5.13 -34.74
N ARG A 220 -16.43 4.02 -34.00
CA ARG A 220 -17.36 2.90 -34.01
C ARG A 220 -18.72 3.29 -33.42
N PRO A 221 -19.83 3.13 -34.17
CA PRO A 221 -21.17 3.41 -33.65
C PRO A 221 -21.49 2.61 -32.38
N LEU A 222 -21.98 3.30 -31.34
CA LEU A 222 -22.54 2.72 -30.12
C LEU A 222 -24.04 2.50 -30.24
N THR A 223 -24.72 3.32 -31.04
CA THR A 223 -26.15 3.19 -31.34
C THR A 223 -26.37 2.65 -32.75
N TYR A 224 -27.64 2.31 -33.04
CA TYR A 224 -28.04 1.86 -34.36
C TYR A 224 -27.75 2.92 -35.42
N VAL A 225 -27.28 2.47 -36.59
CA VAL A 225 -27.07 3.32 -37.76
C VAL A 225 -28.34 3.27 -38.60
N THR A 226 -29.06 4.38 -38.69
CA THR A 226 -30.25 4.50 -39.54
C THR A 226 -29.85 4.80 -40.98
N THR A 227 -30.67 4.36 -41.94
CA THR A 227 -30.50 4.63 -43.38
C THR A 227 -31.24 5.90 -43.84
N ASP A 228 -32.04 6.47 -42.96
CA ASP A 228 -32.89 7.62 -43.28
C ASP A 228 -32.05 8.91 -43.34
N ALA A 229 -32.28 9.74 -44.36
CA ALA A 229 -31.55 10.99 -44.57
C ALA A 229 -31.77 12.02 -43.44
N ASP A 230 -32.91 11.95 -42.76
CA ASP A 230 -33.26 12.77 -41.58
C ASP A 230 -33.02 12.01 -40.25
N GLY A 231 -32.31 10.89 -40.30
CA GLY A 231 -32.06 10.03 -39.15
C GLY A 231 -31.13 10.65 -38.11
N ILE A 232 -31.30 10.25 -36.85
CA ILE A 232 -30.39 10.64 -35.77
C ILE A 232 -29.01 10.02 -36.04
N LEU A 233 -27.96 10.85 -36.05
CA LEU A 233 -26.59 10.38 -36.21
C LEU A 233 -26.25 9.36 -35.10
N PRO A 234 -25.57 8.26 -35.44
CA PRO A 234 -25.21 7.27 -34.45
C PRO A 234 -24.21 7.85 -33.46
N LEU A 235 -24.46 7.65 -32.17
CA LEU A 235 -23.57 8.09 -31.10
C LEU A 235 -22.27 7.26 -31.16
N ARG A 236 -21.13 7.93 -31.15
CA ARG A 236 -19.78 7.33 -31.17
C ARG A 236 -19.00 7.76 -29.93
N PRO A 237 -17.98 6.99 -29.51
CA PRO A 237 -17.14 7.39 -28.39
C PRO A 237 -16.51 8.80 -28.54
N ILE A 238 -16.14 9.18 -29.76
CA ILE A 238 -15.55 10.50 -30.02
C ILE A 238 -16.50 11.66 -29.72
N ASP A 239 -17.81 11.46 -29.82
CA ASP A 239 -18.80 12.52 -29.61
C ASP A 239 -18.87 12.95 -28.13
N PHE A 240 -18.41 12.12 -27.19
CA PHE A 240 -18.28 12.51 -25.78
C PHE A 240 -17.10 13.43 -25.51
N ILE A 241 -16.06 13.34 -26.35
CA ILE A 241 -14.85 14.17 -26.24
C ILE A 241 -15.04 15.45 -27.08
N GLN A 242 -15.71 15.33 -28.22
CA GLN A 242 -15.92 16.40 -29.19
C GLN A 242 -17.41 16.44 -29.61
N PRO A 243 -18.31 16.96 -28.77
CA PRO A 243 -19.76 16.90 -29.02
C PRO A 243 -20.26 17.74 -30.21
N ASN A 244 -19.42 18.61 -30.76
CA ASN A 244 -19.79 19.59 -31.79
C ASN A 244 -19.02 19.41 -33.12
N LYS A 245 -18.51 18.22 -33.42
CA LYS A 245 -17.70 17.95 -34.61
C LYS A 245 -18.26 16.83 -35.49
#